data_AF-A0A956N221-F1
#
_entry.id   AF-A0A956N221-F1
#
_cell.length_a   1.000
_cell.length_b   1.000
_cell.length_c   1.000
_cell.angle_alpha   90.00
_cell.angle_beta   90.00
_cell.angle_gamma   90.00
#
_symmetry.space_group_name_H-M   'P 1'
#
loop_
_entity.id
_entity.type
_entity.pdbx_description
1 polymer ?
#
loop_
_entity_poly.entity_id
_entity_poly.type
_entity_poly.pdbx_seq_one_letter_code
_entity_poly.pdbx_strand_id
1 'polypeptide(L)'
;MQPSIPRIVSSALVLGLAGPAPAGATVYTVPSPGTPTIASAFALATGDDLVEVLPGTYAEHDLNVTCSIRGTGGADQTIVDAERLGQVFRLTSGSDLSIEGLTLRNGLGDAGGAIEQQSPQNLVVRDCVFEANEAAFGGAIYTVDFTDYPVQVIGVRFEGNQA
;
A
#
# COMPACT_ATOMS: atom_id res chain seq x y z
N MET A 1 -30.10 12.31 -35.26
CA MET A 1 -30.05 11.03 -34.52
C MET A 1 -28.60 10.79 -34.14
N GLN A 2 -28.26 10.92 -32.85
CA GLN A 2 -26.90 10.79 -32.32
C GLN A 2 -26.45 9.30 -32.26
N PRO A 3 -25.13 9.03 -32.17
CA PRO A 3 -24.46 7.89 -32.80
C PRO A 3 -24.34 6.65 -31.91
N SER A 4 -24.18 5.48 -32.52
CA SER A 4 -23.82 4.21 -31.86
C SER A 4 -22.30 4.08 -31.75
N ILE A 5 -21.78 4.22 -30.53
CA ILE A 5 -20.39 3.94 -30.12
C ILE A 5 -20.23 2.42 -29.91
N PRO A 6 -19.16 1.77 -30.40
CA PRO A 6 -18.91 0.36 -30.13
C PRO A 6 -18.43 0.14 -28.68
N ARG A 7 -19.10 -0.77 -27.97
CA ARG A 7 -18.77 -1.20 -26.59
C ARG A 7 -17.49 -2.02 -26.61
N ILE A 8 -16.43 -1.52 -25.98
CA ILE A 8 -15.25 -2.32 -25.65
C ILE A 8 -15.67 -3.31 -24.57
N VAL A 9 -15.45 -4.61 -24.83
CA VAL A 9 -15.72 -5.70 -23.90
C VAL A 9 -14.58 -5.73 -22.88
N SER A 10 -14.86 -5.33 -21.63
CA SER A 10 -13.93 -5.53 -20.50
C SER A 10 -13.66 -7.01 -20.33
N SER A 11 -12.39 -7.41 -20.49
CA SER A 11 -11.93 -8.73 -20.08
C SER A 11 -11.83 -8.76 -18.56
N ALA A 12 -12.64 -9.61 -17.94
CA ALA A 12 -12.55 -9.94 -16.54
C ALA A 12 -11.38 -10.91 -16.33
N LEU A 13 -10.35 -10.48 -15.61
CA LEU A 13 -9.44 -11.37 -14.90
C LEU A 13 -9.88 -11.35 -13.43
N VAL A 14 -10.38 -12.48 -12.94
CA VAL A 14 -10.71 -12.66 -11.52
C VAL A 14 -9.50 -13.34 -10.88
N LEU A 15 -8.81 -12.65 -9.97
CA LEU A 15 -7.88 -13.26 -9.02
C LEU A 15 -7.82 -12.38 -7.74
N GLY A 16 -8.21 -12.96 -6.59
CA GLY A 16 -8.14 -12.33 -5.26
C GLY A 16 -9.33 -11.41 -4.93
N LEU A 17 -10.28 -11.88 -4.11
CA LEU A 17 -11.33 -11.03 -3.55
C LEU A 17 -10.73 -10.11 -2.48
N ALA A 18 -10.01 -9.08 -2.89
CA ALA A 18 -9.86 -7.89 -2.08
C ALA A 18 -11.25 -7.24 -1.98
N GLY A 19 -11.68 -6.89 -0.77
CA GLY A 19 -13.02 -6.34 -0.54
C GLY A 19 -13.25 -5.06 -1.38
N PRO A 20 -14.52 -4.76 -1.74
CA PRO A 20 -14.82 -3.44 -2.30
C PRO A 20 -14.40 -2.35 -1.30
N ALA A 21 -14.01 -1.18 -1.82
CA ALA A 21 -13.78 -0.01 -0.97
C ALA A 21 -15.00 0.24 -0.06
N PRO A 22 -14.80 0.80 1.15
CA PRO A 22 -15.90 1.15 2.05
C PRO A 22 -16.98 1.98 1.34
N ALA A 23 -18.25 1.80 1.70
CA ALA A 23 -19.33 2.54 1.09
C ALA A 23 -19.18 4.05 1.35
N GLY A 24 -18.88 4.83 0.31
CA GLY A 24 -18.64 6.28 0.40
C GLY A 24 -17.18 6.70 0.19
N ALA A 25 -16.25 5.75 0.12
CA ALA A 25 -14.84 5.97 -0.16
C ALA A 25 -14.59 6.36 -1.63
N THR A 26 -13.74 7.35 -1.85
CA THR A 26 -13.21 7.68 -3.18
C THR A 26 -12.06 6.75 -3.51
N VAL A 27 -12.02 6.25 -4.75
CA VAL A 27 -10.92 5.43 -5.26
C VAL A 27 -9.99 6.29 -6.11
N TYR A 28 -8.73 6.37 -5.71
CA TYR A 28 -7.66 7.05 -6.45
C TYR A 28 -6.78 6.02 -7.15
N THR A 29 -6.82 6.00 -8.48
CA THR A 29 -6.01 5.08 -9.28
C THR A 29 -4.63 5.65 -9.57
N VAL A 30 -3.57 4.87 -9.41
CA VAL A 30 -2.17 5.27 -9.62
C VAL A 30 -1.48 4.35 -10.64
N PRO A 31 -0.85 4.87 -11.70
CA PRO A 31 -0.80 6.27 -12.09
C PRO A 31 -2.09 6.70 -12.82
N SER A 32 -2.49 7.95 -12.64
CA SER A 32 -3.48 8.65 -13.47
C SER A 32 -3.07 10.11 -13.68
N PRO A 33 -3.69 10.87 -14.61
CA PRO A 33 -3.39 12.29 -14.77
C PRO A 33 -3.59 13.14 -13.50
N GLY A 34 -4.51 12.76 -12.61
CA GLY A 34 -4.76 13.46 -11.33
C GLY A 34 -3.90 12.94 -10.17
N THR A 35 -3.41 11.71 -10.29
CA THR A 35 -2.62 11.00 -9.27
C THR A 35 -1.47 10.24 -9.94
N PRO A 36 -0.46 10.96 -10.47
CA PRO A 36 0.64 10.33 -11.20
C PRO A 36 1.52 9.44 -10.31
N THR A 37 1.55 9.69 -9.00
CA THR A 37 2.36 8.96 -8.01
C THR A 37 1.52 8.51 -6.82
N ILE A 38 2.03 7.56 -6.03
CA ILE A 38 1.38 7.10 -4.80
C ILE A 38 1.31 8.27 -3.80
N ALA A 39 2.39 9.05 -3.67
CA ALA A 39 2.40 10.25 -2.84
C ALA A 39 1.29 11.25 -3.21
N SER A 40 1.08 11.48 -4.51
CA SER A 40 0.02 12.40 -4.97
C SER A 40 -1.38 11.87 -4.67
N ALA A 41 -1.59 10.55 -4.66
CA ALA A 41 -2.84 9.95 -4.25
C ALA A 41 -3.08 10.11 -2.75
N PHE A 42 -2.08 9.84 -1.91
CA PHE A 42 -2.19 10.07 -0.46
C PHE A 42 -2.39 11.54 -0.08
N ALA A 43 -1.88 12.47 -0.88
CA ALA A 43 -2.09 13.90 -0.68
C ALA A 43 -3.54 14.36 -0.94
N LEU A 44 -4.30 13.60 -1.74
CA LEU A 44 -5.71 13.87 -2.06
C LEU A 44 -6.68 13.03 -1.22
N ALA A 45 -6.26 11.81 -0.90
CA ALA A 45 -7.09 10.84 -0.20
C ALA A 45 -7.21 11.19 1.29
N THR A 46 -8.38 10.87 1.85
CA THR A 46 -8.72 11.12 3.25
C THR A 46 -9.42 9.91 3.86
N GLY A 47 -9.13 9.61 5.13
CA GLY A 47 -9.87 8.63 5.93
C GLY A 47 -10.10 7.30 5.22
N ASP A 48 -11.37 6.99 4.93
CA ASP A 48 -11.84 5.71 4.39
C ASP A 48 -11.58 5.51 2.89
N ASP A 49 -10.93 6.46 2.21
CA ASP A 49 -10.58 6.37 0.79
C ASP A 49 -9.68 5.17 0.46
N LEU A 50 -9.58 4.83 -0.82
CA LEU A 50 -8.73 3.74 -1.31
C LEU A 50 -7.79 4.23 -2.41
N VAL A 51 -6.50 3.95 -2.25
CA VAL A 51 -5.51 4.08 -3.33
C VAL A 51 -5.37 2.74 -4.05
N GLU A 52 -5.73 2.71 -5.33
CA GLU A 52 -5.51 1.55 -6.20
C GLU A 52 -4.28 1.77 -7.06
N VAL A 53 -3.26 0.96 -6.84
CA VAL A 53 -2.01 1.01 -7.59
C VAL A 53 -2.04 -0.01 -8.71
N LEU A 54 -1.88 0.44 -9.95
CA LEU A 54 -1.79 -0.40 -11.13
C LEU A 54 -0.49 -1.23 -11.12
N PRO A 55 -0.38 -2.29 -11.94
CA PRO A 55 0.87 -3.00 -12.13
C PRO A 55 1.99 -2.03 -12.56
N GLY A 56 3.14 -2.11 -11.88
CA GLY A 56 4.28 -1.23 -12.11
C GLY A 56 5.30 -1.27 -10.98
N THR A 57 6.42 -0.59 -11.20
CA THR A 57 7.44 -0.31 -10.18
C THR A 57 7.46 1.18 -9.89
N TYR A 58 7.24 1.54 -8.64
CA TYR A 58 7.12 2.90 -8.15
C TYR A 58 8.32 3.20 -7.27
N ALA A 59 9.22 4.05 -7.78
CA ALA A 59 10.39 4.52 -7.04
C ALA A 59 9.97 5.64 -6.10
N GLU A 60 9.44 5.28 -4.93
CA GLU A 60 8.91 6.20 -3.93
C GLU A 60 9.28 5.72 -2.53
N HIS A 61 9.54 6.68 -1.63
CA HIS A 61 9.91 6.44 -0.24
C HIS A 61 9.33 7.56 0.64
N ASP A 62 9.39 7.35 1.94
CA ASP A 62 8.88 8.20 3.02
C ASP A 62 7.42 8.62 2.83
N LEU A 63 6.62 7.70 2.29
CA LEU A 63 5.22 7.95 2.00
C LEU A 63 4.41 7.91 3.30
N ASN A 64 3.70 9.01 3.58
CA ASN A 64 2.73 9.03 4.67
C ASN A 64 1.42 8.40 4.21
N VAL A 65 1.08 7.24 4.76
CA VAL A 65 -0.13 6.50 4.39
C VAL A 65 -1.33 7.12 5.11
N THR A 66 -2.22 7.74 4.35
CA THR A 66 -3.40 8.46 4.86
C THR A 66 -4.69 7.64 4.80
N CYS A 67 -4.74 6.64 3.91
CA CYS A 67 -5.88 5.77 3.69
C CYS A 67 -5.42 4.40 3.18
N SER A 68 -6.36 3.47 2.97
CA SER A 68 -6.02 2.11 2.55
C SER A 68 -5.42 2.09 1.13
N ILE A 69 -4.53 1.14 0.87
CA ILE A 69 -3.80 1.02 -0.40
C ILE A 69 -3.78 -0.43 -0.89
N ARG A 70 -4.00 -0.61 -2.20
CA ARG A 70 -4.04 -1.93 -2.84
C ARG A 70 -3.33 -1.96 -4.19
N GLY A 71 -2.45 -2.93 -4.39
CA GLY A 71 -1.90 -3.28 -5.70
C GLY A 71 -2.88 -4.15 -6.50
N THR A 72 -3.39 -3.61 -7.60
CA THR A 72 -4.38 -4.29 -8.46
C THR A 72 -3.80 -5.46 -9.26
N GLY A 73 -2.47 -5.53 -9.41
CA GLY A 73 -1.76 -6.67 -10.01
C GLY A 73 -1.28 -7.71 -8.99
N GLY A 74 -1.50 -7.48 -7.70
CA GLY A 74 -0.89 -8.25 -6.62
C GLY A 74 0.61 -7.98 -6.44
N ALA A 75 1.20 -8.57 -5.40
CA ALA A 75 2.57 -8.23 -4.99
C ALA A 75 3.62 -8.53 -6.07
N ASP A 76 3.40 -9.53 -6.93
CA ASP A 76 4.33 -9.88 -8.01
C ASP A 76 4.41 -8.82 -9.12
N GLN A 77 3.40 -7.93 -9.22
CA GLN A 77 3.28 -6.97 -10.31
C GLN A 77 3.22 -5.52 -9.84
N THR A 78 2.92 -5.27 -8.57
CA THR A 78 2.85 -3.92 -8.00
C THR A 78 3.92 -3.74 -6.93
N ILE A 79 4.99 -3.04 -7.29
CA ILE A 79 6.22 -2.93 -6.49
C ILE A 79 6.43 -1.47 -6.09
N VAL A 80 6.55 -1.21 -4.80
CA VAL A 80 7.05 0.05 -4.25
C VAL A 80 8.51 -0.17 -3.85
N ASP A 81 9.41 0.50 -4.54
CA ASP A 81 10.85 0.38 -4.37
C ASP A 81 11.41 1.67 -3.78
N ALA A 82 11.85 1.62 -2.53
CA ALA A 82 12.42 2.78 -1.86
C ALA A 82 13.89 3.03 -2.22
N GLU A 83 14.52 2.16 -3.04
CA GLU A 83 15.90 2.31 -3.54
C GLU A 83 16.97 2.57 -2.46
N ARG A 84 16.70 2.17 -1.20
CA ARG A 84 17.51 2.47 0.00
C ARG A 84 17.61 3.96 0.34
N LEU A 85 16.69 4.77 -0.15
CA LEU A 85 16.66 6.23 0.05
C LEU A 85 15.87 6.65 1.29
N GLY A 86 15.01 5.77 1.81
CA GLY A 86 14.22 6.00 3.02
C GLY A 86 13.33 4.80 3.35
N GLN A 87 12.48 4.96 4.35
CA GLN A 87 11.47 3.97 4.70
C GLN A 87 10.39 3.95 3.62
N VAL A 88 9.68 2.84 3.39
CA VAL A 88 8.63 2.82 2.35
C VAL A 88 7.38 3.58 2.82
N PHE A 89 6.79 3.18 3.94
CA PHE A 89 5.51 3.66 4.48
C PHE A 89 5.60 4.06 5.95
N ARG A 90 5.14 5.28 6.24
CA ARG A 90 4.90 5.80 7.58
C ARG A 90 3.41 5.83 7.83
N LEU A 91 2.97 5.20 8.92
CA LEU A 91 1.55 5.19 9.27
C LEU A 91 1.30 6.15 10.44
N THR A 92 0.92 7.39 10.11
CA THR A 92 0.72 8.46 11.10
C THR A 92 -0.73 8.92 11.23
N SER A 93 -1.65 8.45 10.38
CA SER A 93 -3.02 8.99 10.30
C SER A 93 -3.87 8.69 11.53
N GLY A 94 -3.66 7.55 12.19
CA GLY A 94 -4.50 7.08 13.30
C GLY A 94 -5.86 6.55 12.85
N SER A 95 -6.08 6.42 11.53
CA SER A 95 -7.28 5.81 10.95
C SER A 95 -6.98 4.37 10.60
N ASP A 96 -7.99 3.50 10.59
CA ASP A 96 -7.78 2.09 10.25
C ASP A 96 -7.33 1.93 8.80
N LEU A 97 -6.34 1.08 8.56
CA LEU A 97 -5.69 0.94 7.25
C LEU A 97 -5.60 -0.53 6.83
N SER A 98 -5.78 -0.76 5.53
CA SER A 98 -5.29 -1.97 4.87
C SER A 98 -4.21 -1.66 3.83
N ILE A 99 -3.21 -2.54 3.78
CA ILE A 99 -2.11 -2.53 2.82
C ILE A 99 -2.13 -3.91 2.15
N GLU A 100 -2.50 -3.94 0.88
CA GLU A 100 -2.85 -5.20 0.20
C GLU A 100 -2.15 -5.36 -1.15
N GLY A 101 -1.61 -6.56 -1.42
CA GLY A 101 -1.16 -6.92 -2.77
C GLY A 101 0.02 -6.11 -3.29
N LEU A 102 0.96 -5.71 -2.42
CA LEU A 102 2.14 -4.92 -2.78
C LEU A 102 3.43 -5.67 -2.45
N THR A 103 4.45 -5.51 -3.28
CA THR A 103 5.84 -5.72 -2.84
C THR A 103 6.40 -4.40 -2.34
N LEU A 104 6.85 -4.35 -1.09
CA LEU A 104 7.53 -3.22 -0.49
C LEU A 104 9.00 -3.59 -0.30
N ARG A 105 9.91 -2.90 -1.00
CA ARG A 105 11.31 -3.32 -1.05
C ARG A 105 12.32 -2.20 -0.94
N ASN A 106 13.54 -2.62 -0.58
CA ASN A 106 14.71 -1.77 -0.43
C ASN A 106 14.46 -0.58 0.49
N GLY A 107 13.56 -0.70 1.46
CA GLY A 107 13.31 0.31 2.47
C GLY A 107 14.45 0.37 3.50
N LEU A 108 14.79 1.58 3.93
CA LEU A 108 15.83 1.85 4.92
C LEU A 108 15.29 2.81 5.98
N GLY A 109 15.13 2.33 7.21
CA GLY A 109 14.59 3.12 8.33
C GLY A 109 15.32 2.87 9.64
N ASP A 110 15.01 3.66 10.67
CA ASP A 110 15.49 3.38 12.03
C ASP A 110 14.62 2.30 12.71
N ALA A 111 13.31 2.36 12.49
CA ALA A 111 12.33 1.41 12.98
C ALA A 111 11.39 1.04 11.83
N GLY A 112 11.38 -0.21 11.37
CA GLY A 112 10.64 -0.61 10.17
C GLY A 112 11.35 -0.17 8.90
N GLY A 113 11.99 -1.07 8.18
CA GLY A 113 12.61 -0.70 6.89
C GLY A 113 11.54 -0.37 5.85
N ALA A 114 10.44 -1.13 5.85
CA ALA A 114 9.29 -0.88 4.98
C ALA A 114 8.18 -0.10 5.70
N ILE A 115 7.64 -0.62 6.80
CA ILE A 115 6.48 -0.03 7.48
C ILE A 115 6.86 0.33 8.91
N GLU A 116 6.55 1.56 9.29
CA GLU A 116 6.53 1.99 10.70
C GLU A 116 5.16 2.50 11.10
N GLN A 117 4.58 1.85 12.10
CA GLN A 117 3.34 2.31 12.71
C GLN A 117 3.64 3.26 13.88
N GLN A 118 3.32 4.54 13.69
CA GLN A 118 3.57 5.61 14.67
C GLN A 118 2.31 6.07 15.40
N SER A 119 1.13 5.70 14.91
CA SER A 119 -0.16 6.06 15.49
C SER A 119 -0.99 4.81 15.88
N PRO A 120 -1.85 4.92 16.92
CA PRO A 120 -2.78 3.86 17.28
C PRO A 120 -3.87 3.72 16.22
N GLN A 121 -3.85 2.62 15.46
CA GLN A 121 -4.85 2.29 14.45
C GLN A 121 -4.84 0.78 14.16
N ASN A 122 -5.98 0.23 13.74
CA ASN A 122 -5.99 -1.13 13.25
C ASN A 122 -5.22 -1.19 11.92
N LEU A 123 -4.37 -2.20 11.79
CA LEU A 123 -3.59 -2.40 10.58
C LEU A 123 -3.80 -3.81 10.04
N VAL A 124 -4.22 -3.90 8.78
CA VAL A 124 -4.26 -5.18 8.06
C VAL A 124 -3.24 -5.14 6.93
N VAL A 125 -2.23 -5.98 7.00
CA VAL A 125 -1.27 -6.22 5.92
C VAL A 125 -1.59 -7.58 5.29
N ARG A 126 -1.94 -7.58 4.01
CA ARG A 126 -2.45 -8.79 3.33
C ARG A 126 -1.80 -9.02 1.98
N ASP A 127 -1.41 -10.26 1.71
CA ASP A 127 -0.93 -10.70 0.39
C ASP A 127 0.23 -9.83 -0.15
N CYS A 128 1.08 -9.35 0.77
CA CYS A 128 2.21 -8.49 0.48
C CYS A 128 3.55 -9.25 0.56
N VAL A 129 4.57 -8.69 -0.08
CA VAL A 129 5.95 -9.14 0.04
C VAL A 129 6.80 -8.02 0.61
N PHE A 130 7.59 -8.31 1.64
CA PHE A 130 8.60 -7.42 2.17
C PHE A 130 9.96 -7.94 1.76
N GLU A 131 10.66 -7.22 0.87
CA GLU A 131 11.91 -7.67 0.26
C GLU A 131 13.07 -6.71 0.55
N ALA A 132 14.19 -7.23 1.06
CA ALA A 132 15.45 -6.50 1.23
C ALA A 132 15.33 -5.17 2.00
N ASN A 133 14.41 -5.10 2.98
CA ASN A 133 14.25 -3.94 3.84
C ASN A 133 15.20 -4.02 5.05
N GLU A 134 15.69 -2.88 5.51
CA GLU A 134 16.68 -2.78 6.58
C GLU A 134 16.29 -1.71 7.60
N ALA A 135 16.28 -2.05 8.88
CA ALA A 135 16.10 -1.08 9.96
C ALA A 135 16.59 -1.60 11.31
N ALA A 136 17.13 -0.73 12.17
CA ALA A 136 17.67 -1.11 13.47
C ALA A 136 16.65 -1.81 14.39
N PHE A 137 15.36 -1.52 14.22
CA PHE A 137 14.26 -2.20 14.91
C PHE A 137 13.22 -2.70 13.90
N GLY A 138 13.05 -4.01 13.79
CA GLY A 138 12.05 -4.61 12.89
C GLY A 138 12.38 -4.35 11.41
N GLY A 139 13.25 -5.17 10.83
CA GLY A 139 13.84 -4.91 9.50
C GLY A 139 12.84 -4.64 8.37
N ALA A 140 11.64 -5.22 8.44
CA ALA A 140 10.55 -4.91 7.50
C ALA A 140 9.47 -4.05 8.13
N ILE A 141 8.83 -4.55 9.18
CA ILE A 141 7.70 -3.90 9.85
C ILE A 141 8.08 -3.67 11.30
N TYR A 142 7.85 -2.44 11.76
CA TYR A 142 7.90 -2.09 13.17
C TYR A 142 6.56 -1.50 13.60
N THR A 143 6.03 -2.02 14.71
CA THR A 143 4.78 -1.56 15.31
C THR A 143 4.96 -1.33 16.79
N VAL A 144 4.34 -0.28 17.31
CA VAL A 144 4.22 -0.05 18.75
C VAL A 144 3.02 -0.84 19.28
N ASP A 145 3.12 -1.38 20.50
CA ASP A 145 2.00 -2.03 21.16
C ASP A 145 0.94 -0.99 21.53
N PHE A 146 -0.20 -1.09 20.87
CA PHE A 146 -1.40 -0.33 21.15
C PHE A 146 -2.49 -1.33 21.54
N THR A 147 -2.80 -1.41 22.82
CA THR A 147 -3.57 -2.51 23.45
C THR A 147 -4.97 -2.75 22.86
N ASP A 148 -5.53 -1.81 22.11
CA ASP A 148 -6.85 -1.89 21.46
C ASP A 148 -6.81 -1.83 19.92
N TYR A 149 -5.62 -1.88 19.31
CA TYR A 149 -5.42 -1.66 17.88
C TYR A 149 -4.63 -2.82 17.25
N PRO A 150 -5.27 -3.97 17.02
CA PRO A 150 -4.61 -5.15 16.46
C PRO A 150 -3.96 -4.89 15.09
N VAL A 151 -2.80 -5.52 14.93
CA VAL A 151 -2.10 -5.66 13.65
C VAL A 151 -2.29 -7.09 13.14
N GLN A 152 -2.83 -7.23 11.93
CA GLN A 152 -3.03 -8.51 11.26
C GLN A 152 -2.10 -8.61 10.06
N VAL A 153 -1.28 -9.67 10.03
CA VAL A 153 -0.34 -9.96 8.93
C VAL A 153 -0.75 -11.29 8.30
N ILE A 154 -1.33 -11.24 7.10
CA ILE A 154 -2.03 -12.39 6.48
C ILE A 154 -1.48 -12.62 5.07
N GLY A 155 -1.05 -13.85 4.76
CA GLY A 155 -0.56 -14.15 3.41
C GLY A 155 0.70 -13.37 3.01
N VAL A 156 1.46 -12.89 4.00
CA VAL A 156 2.64 -12.06 3.79
C VAL A 156 3.92 -12.90 3.70
N ARG A 157 4.83 -12.51 2.81
CA ARG A 157 6.16 -13.11 2.65
C ARG A 157 7.25 -12.10 3.06
N PHE A 158 8.26 -12.54 3.81
CA PHE A 158 9.41 -11.73 4.23
C PHE A 158 10.71 -12.32 3.66
N GLU A 159 11.46 -11.53 2.89
CA GLU A 159 12.65 -11.99 2.18
C GLU A 159 13.82 -11.02 2.33
N GLY A 160 14.96 -11.50 2.82
CA GLY A 160 16.19 -10.71 2.88
C GLY A 160 16.13 -9.47 3.78
N ASN A 161 15.11 -9.33 4.64
CA ASN A 161 14.99 -8.18 5.54
C ASN A 161 15.95 -8.31 6.73
N GLN A 162 16.52 -7.19 7.19
CA GLN A 162 17.58 -7.16 8.20
C GLN A 162 17.28 -6.16 9.32
N ALA A 163 17.57 -6.56 10.57
CA ALA A 163 17.49 -5.70 11.75
C ALA A 163 18.81 -5.69 12.52
#